data_AF-A0A0W0YAA8-F1
#
_entry.id   AF-A0A0W0YAA8-F1
#
_cell.length_a   1.000
_cell.length_b   1.000
_cell.length_c   1.000
_cell.angle_alpha   90.00
_cell.angle_beta   90.00
_cell.angle_gamma   90.00
#
_symmetry.space_group_name_H-M   'P 1'
#
loop_
_entity.id
_entity.type
_entity.pdbx_description
1 polymer ?
#
loop_
_entity_poly.entity_id
_entity_poly.type
_entity_poly.pdbx_seq_one_letter_code
_entity_poly.pdbx_strand_id
1 'polypeptide(L)'
;MTNMKKSYRLSSVHIVVLFILVVLLIGIFIRFLDLMQASIEEVSVQSTLFNMQQFARFQSSFSETKNPECTFLNKPDLFRQFNVRSADSSSAKNVPGSWIYDSKKHQLIYNVRSRNYFKSKYSQQMVIDLYCNQGNAIFKVDSFQWCHDKKIWGCTVW
;
A
#
# COMPACT_ATOMS: atom_id res chain seq x y z
N MET A 1 -57.03 -12.18 -28.95
CA MET A 1 -56.15 -11.59 -29.99
C MET A 1 -54.87 -11.14 -29.28
N THR A 2 -53.83 -11.98 -29.31
CA THR A 2 -52.57 -11.76 -28.61
C THR A 2 -51.68 -10.83 -29.43
N ASN A 3 -51.50 -9.60 -28.95
CA ASN A 3 -50.53 -8.65 -29.54
C ASN A 3 -49.12 -9.24 -29.40
N MET A 4 -48.56 -9.73 -30.50
CA MET A 4 -47.16 -10.15 -30.57
C MET A 4 -46.27 -8.94 -30.30
N LYS A 5 -45.45 -9.04 -29.24
CA LYS A 5 -44.42 -8.07 -28.88
C LYS A 5 -43.53 -7.78 -30.10
N LYS A 6 -43.33 -6.49 -30.40
CA LYS A 6 -42.37 -5.99 -31.39
C LYS A 6 -41.00 -6.63 -31.10
N SER A 7 -40.62 -7.61 -31.91
CA SER A 7 -39.29 -8.23 -31.85
C SER A 7 -38.31 -7.26 -32.49
N TYR A 8 -37.52 -6.57 -31.68
CA TYR A 8 -36.42 -5.74 -32.15
C TYR A 8 -35.40 -6.62 -32.85
N ARG A 9 -35.34 -6.58 -34.19
CA ARG A 9 -34.22 -7.15 -34.95
C ARG A 9 -33.00 -6.27 -34.71
N LEU A 10 -32.07 -6.73 -33.87
CA LEU A 10 -30.75 -6.10 -33.74
C LEU A 10 -30.06 -6.15 -35.11
N SER A 11 -29.87 -4.99 -35.74
CA SER A 11 -28.97 -4.85 -36.89
C SER A 11 -27.51 -4.93 -36.41
N SER A 12 -26.60 -5.39 -37.27
CA SER A 12 -25.17 -5.54 -36.98
C SER A 12 -24.52 -4.27 -36.38
N VAL A 13 -25.03 -3.09 -36.73
CA VAL A 13 -24.59 -1.81 -36.15
C VAL A 13 -24.89 -1.72 -34.65
N HIS A 14 -26.06 -2.20 -34.21
CA HIS A 14 -26.43 -2.22 -32.79
C HIS A 14 -25.52 -3.14 -31.98
N ILE A 15 -25.06 -4.24 -32.58
CA ILE A 15 -24.13 -5.18 -31.95
C ILE A 15 -22.76 -4.52 -31.76
N VAL A 16 -22.25 -3.80 -32.77
CA VAL A 16 -20.98 -3.06 -32.66
C VAL A 16 -21.06 -1.96 -31.60
N VAL A 17 -22.14 -1.19 -31.57
CA VAL A 17 -22.36 -0.15 -30.55
C VAL A 17 -22.40 -0.77 -29.14
N LEU A 18 -23.14 -1.86 -28.97
CA LEU A 18 -23.16 -2.61 -27.71
C LEU A 18 -21.76 -3.07 -27.28
N PHE A 19 -20.97 -3.61 -28.21
CA PHE A 19 -19.63 -4.08 -27.91
C PHE A 19 -18.71 -2.94 -27.45
N ILE A 20 -18.73 -1.80 -28.14
CA ILE A 20 -17.97 -0.60 -27.74
C ILE A 20 -18.38 -0.16 -26.33
N LEU A 21 -19.69 -0.13 -26.06
CA LEU A 21 -20.23 0.29 -24.77
C LEU A 21 -19.78 -0.66 -23.63
N VAL A 22 -19.78 -1.97 -23.88
CA VAL A 22 -19.27 -2.98 -22.94
C VAL A 22 -17.78 -2.78 -22.68
N VAL A 23 -16.96 -2.58 -23.71
CA VAL A 23 -15.52 -2.35 -23.56
C VAL A 23 -15.24 -1.07 -22.76
N LEU A 24 -16.00 0.00 -23.03
CA LEU A 24 -15.90 1.26 -22.28
C LEU A 24 -16.26 1.07 -20.80
N LEU A 25 -17.34 0.35 -20.51
CA LEU A 25 -17.75 0.04 -19.14
C LEU A 25 -16.69 -0.78 -18.40
N ILE A 26 -16.13 -1.81 -19.05
CA ILE A 26 -15.05 -2.62 -18.47
C ILE A 26 -13.83 -1.74 -18.19
N GLY A 27 -13.44 -0.87 -19.12
CA GLY A 27 -12.31 0.05 -18.94
C GLY A 27 -12.51 1.00 -17.75
N ILE A 28 -13.69 1.60 -17.62
CA ILE A 28 -14.03 2.46 -16.49
C ILE A 28 -14.00 1.67 -15.17
N PHE A 29 -14.53 0.46 -15.17
CA PHE A 29 -14.58 -0.37 -13.97
C PHE A 29 -13.18 -0.77 -13.48
N ILE A 30 -12.27 -1.14 -14.39
CA ILE A 30 -10.87 -1.44 -14.04
C ILE A 30 -10.20 -0.21 -13.41
N ARG A 31 -10.37 0.98 -13.99
CA ARG A 31 -9.81 2.22 -13.44
C ARG A 31 -10.40 2.60 -12.08
N PHE A 32 -11.68 2.32 -11.88
CA PHE A 32 -12.35 2.51 -10.59
C PHE A 32 -11.78 1.55 -9.52
N LEU A 33 -11.53 0.28 -9.88
CA LEU A 33 -10.89 -0.68 -8.98
C LEU A 33 -9.47 -0.25 -8.61
N ASP A 34 -8.69 0.29 -9.54
CA ASP A 34 -7.35 0.83 -9.25
C ASP A 34 -7.41 1.99 -8.24
N LEU A 35 -8.40 2.88 -8.38
CA LEU A 35 -8.62 3.98 -7.44
C LEU A 35 -8.99 3.45 -6.05
N MET A 36 -9.92 2.51 -5.98
CA MET A 36 -10.33 1.88 -4.72
C MET A 36 -9.16 1.16 -4.05
N GLN A 37 -8.35 0.42 -4.82
CA GLN A 37 -7.16 -0.24 -4.32
C GLN A 37 -6.17 0.77 -3.71
N ALA A 38 -5.96 1.92 -4.35
CA ALA A 38 -5.08 2.97 -3.83
C ALA A 38 -5.56 3.55 -2.51
N SER A 39 -6.87 3.81 -2.39
CA SER A 39 -7.47 4.31 -1.15
C SER A 39 -7.37 3.28 -0.01
N ILE A 40 -7.64 2.01 -0.31
CA ILE A 40 -7.51 0.92 0.68
C ILE A 40 -6.05 0.75 1.10
N GLU A 41 -5.12 0.80 0.13
CA GLU A 41 -3.69 0.68 0.37
C GLU A 41 -3.18 1.81 1.28
N GLU A 42 -3.56 3.06 1.01
CA GLU A 42 -3.19 4.21 1.85
C GLU A 42 -3.65 4.01 3.30
N VAL A 43 -4.94 3.70 3.51
CA VAL A 43 -5.50 3.51 4.85
C VAL A 43 -4.83 2.32 5.55
N SER A 44 -4.62 1.22 4.83
CA SER A 44 -3.95 0.03 5.37
C SER A 44 -2.51 0.32 5.78
N VAL A 45 -1.76 1.06 4.97
CA VAL A 45 -0.37 1.45 5.26
C VAL A 45 -0.31 2.36 6.47
N GLN A 46 -1.15 3.39 6.53
CA GLN A 46 -1.19 4.34 7.65
C GLN A 46 -1.57 3.63 8.96
N SER A 47 -2.61 2.79 8.94
CA SER A 47 -3.03 2.02 10.11
C SER A 47 -1.96 1.04 10.59
N THR A 48 -1.34 0.33 9.65
CA THR A 48 -0.28 -0.66 9.96
C THR A 48 0.97 0.03 10.52
N LEU A 49 1.39 1.14 9.91
CA LEU A 49 2.51 1.94 10.42
C LEU A 49 2.22 2.45 11.83
N PHE A 50 1.02 2.99 12.07
CA PHE A 50 0.63 3.45 13.39
C PHE A 50 0.72 2.32 14.42
N ASN A 51 0.21 1.13 14.11
CA ASN A 51 0.29 -0.02 15.00
C ASN A 51 1.75 -0.45 15.27
N MET A 52 2.62 -0.41 14.25
CA MET A 52 4.06 -0.70 14.44
C MET A 52 4.74 0.33 15.32
N GLN A 53 4.40 1.62 15.18
CA GLN A 53 4.90 2.68 16.04
C GLN A 53 4.46 2.48 17.49
N GLN A 54 3.19 2.14 17.72
CA GLN A 54 2.69 1.85 19.07
C GLN A 54 3.36 0.61 19.67
N PHE A 55 3.54 -0.45 18.87
CA PHE A 55 4.25 -1.65 19.32
C PHE A 55 5.70 -1.37 19.69
N ALA A 56 6.43 -0.62 18.86
CA ALA A 56 7.81 -0.25 19.15
C ALA A 56 7.92 0.63 20.40
N ARG A 57 6.98 1.58 20.60
CA ARG A 57 6.89 2.38 21.83
C ARG A 57 6.63 1.51 23.05
N PHE A 58 5.67 0.59 22.95
CA PHE A 58 5.37 -0.36 24.03
C PHE A 58 6.58 -1.23 24.35
N GLN A 59 7.28 -1.74 23.32
CA GLN A 59 8.47 -2.55 23.50
C GLN A 59 9.61 -1.74 24.14
N SER A 60 9.80 -0.46 23.77
CA SER A 60 10.77 0.40 24.46
C SER A 60 10.42 0.59 25.93
N SER A 61 9.15 0.84 26.27
CA SER A 61 8.71 1.01 27.67
C SER A 61 8.77 -0.29 28.48
N PHE A 62 8.44 -1.45 27.89
CA PHE A 62 8.57 -2.74 28.57
C PHE A 62 10.03 -3.20 28.69
N SER A 63 10.89 -2.75 27.78
CA SER A 63 12.34 -2.98 27.82
C SER A 63 13.07 -2.08 28.83
N GLU A 64 12.35 -1.46 29.78
CA GLU A 64 12.88 -0.76 30.96
C GLU A 64 13.83 -1.61 31.83
N THR A 65 14.22 -2.80 31.40
CA THR A 65 15.56 -3.34 31.64
C THR A 65 16.61 -2.76 30.67
N LYS A 66 17.02 -1.51 30.92
CA LYS A 66 18.37 -0.93 30.63
C LYS A 66 18.99 -1.17 29.24
N ASN A 67 18.26 -0.99 28.14
CA ASN A 67 18.90 -1.01 26.81
C ASN A 67 18.88 0.34 26.10
N PRO A 68 19.83 1.25 26.41
CA PRO A 68 19.90 2.56 25.78
C PRO A 68 20.18 2.48 24.26
N GLU A 69 20.59 1.32 23.75
CA GLU A 69 20.94 1.08 22.34
C GLU A 69 19.82 0.42 21.52
N CYS A 70 18.66 0.14 22.13
CA CYS A 70 17.50 -0.49 21.46
C CYS A 70 17.86 -1.77 20.68
N THR A 71 18.64 -2.70 21.25
CA THR A 71 19.10 -3.90 20.50
C THR A 71 17.98 -4.80 19.98
N PHE A 72 16.72 -4.61 20.43
CA PHE A 72 15.56 -5.27 19.84
C PHE A 72 15.34 -4.89 18.36
N LEU A 73 15.81 -3.74 17.91
CA LEU A 73 15.80 -3.34 16.49
C LEU A 73 16.67 -4.27 15.62
N ASN A 74 17.69 -4.90 16.20
CA ASN A 74 18.54 -5.86 15.48
C ASN A 74 17.83 -7.20 15.23
N LYS A 75 16.63 -7.41 15.75
CA LYS A 75 15.87 -8.64 15.53
C LYS A 75 15.20 -8.62 14.16
N PRO A 76 15.57 -9.53 13.23
CA PRO A 76 15.01 -9.55 11.87
C PRO A 76 13.51 -9.83 11.82
N ASP A 77 12.97 -10.45 12.87
CA ASP A 77 11.57 -10.85 13.01
C ASP A 77 10.73 -9.88 13.86
N LEU A 78 11.27 -8.71 14.22
CA LEU A 78 10.65 -7.72 15.10
C LEU A 78 9.19 -7.41 14.73
N PHE A 79 8.90 -7.27 13.44
CA PHE A 79 7.56 -6.91 12.93
C PHE A 79 6.81 -8.08 12.27
N ARG A 80 7.25 -9.33 12.49
CA ARG A 80 6.66 -10.51 11.82
C ARG A 80 5.16 -10.66 12.10
N GLN A 81 4.69 -10.27 13.28
CA GLN A 81 3.26 -10.28 13.66
C GLN A 81 2.38 -9.38 12.78
N PHE A 82 2.97 -8.42 12.06
CA PHE A 82 2.29 -7.53 11.12
C PHE A 82 2.48 -7.97 9.66
N ASN A 83 2.83 -9.24 9.41
CA ASN A 83 3.14 -9.78 8.09
C ASN A 83 4.31 -9.07 7.38
N VAL A 84 5.23 -8.48 8.14
CA VAL A 84 6.46 -7.91 7.61
C VAL A 84 7.47 -9.01 7.34
N ARG A 85 8.06 -9.01 6.14
CA ARG A 85 9.12 -9.94 5.77
C ARG A 85 10.46 -9.39 6.21
N SER A 86 11.38 -10.26 6.60
CA SER A 86 12.76 -9.85 6.88
C SER A 86 13.57 -9.79 5.58
N ALA A 87 14.22 -8.66 5.32
CA ALA A 87 15.19 -8.50 4.23
C ALA A 87 16.43 -9.37 4.43
N ASP A 88 16.70 -9.81 5.66
CA ASP A 88 17.85 -10.65 6.01
C ASP A 88 17.68 -12.11 5.55
N SER A 89 16.46 -12.49 5.14
CA SER A 89 16.21 -13.77 4.49
C SER A 89 16.52 -13.69 2.98
N SER A 90 17.27 -14.66 2.46
CA SER A 90 17.63 -14.75 1.03
C SER A 90 16.44 -14.89 0.08
N SER A 91 15.23 -15.05 0.62
CA SER A 91 13.96 -15.19 -0.12
C SER A 91 13.12 -13.90 -0.16
N ALA A 92 13.62 -12.78 0.38
CA ALA A 92 12.92 -11.49 0.37
C ALA A 92 12.78 -10.92 -1.05
N LYS A 93 11.77 -11.40 -1.78
CA LYS A 93 11.36 -10.80 -3.05
C LYS A 93 10.58 -9.51 -2.78
N ASN A 94 10.91 -8.45 -3.52
CA ASN A 94 10.16 -7.20 -3.57
C ASN A 94 8.77 -7.43 -4.20
N VAL A 95 7.79 -7.78 -3.37
CA VAL A 95 6.41 -8.01 -3.79
C VAL A 95 5.61 -6.71 -3.61
N PRO A 96 4.87 -6.23 -4.63
CA PRO A 96 4.00 -5.05 -4.47
C PRO A 96 2.89 -5.26 -3.44
N GLY A 97 2.67 -4.25 -2.61
CA GLY A 97 1.74 -4.28 -1.48
C GLY A 97 2.28 -5.05 -0.27
N SER A 98 3.59 -5.03 -0.03
CA SER A 98 4.20 -5.76 1.09
C SER A 98 5.22 -4.93 1.87
N TRP A 99 5.29 -5.24 3.17
CA TRP A 99 6.26 -4.68 4.10
C TRP A 99 7.50 -5.55 4.20
N ILE A 100 8.66 -4.90 4.27
CA ILE A 100 9.97 -5.51 4.46
C ILE A 100 10.69 -4.76 5.57
N TYR A 101 11.34 -5.49 6.48
CA TYR A 101 12.19 -4.93 7.52
C TYR A 101 13.64 -5.34 7.29
N ASP A 102 14.54 -4.36 7.20
CA ASP A 102 15.99 -4.55 7.14
C ASP A 102 16.57 -4.24 8.52
N SER A 103 16.99 -5.29 9.24
CA SER A 103 17.54 -5.16 10.60
C SER A 103 18.96 -4.61 10.63
N LYS A 104 19.68 -4.61 9.50
CA LYS A 104 21.05 -4.07 9.42
C LYS A 104 21.04 -2.57 9.23
N LYS A 105 20.06 -2.06 8.47
CA LYS A 105 19.88 -0.62 8.24
C LYS A 105 18.86 0.01 9.19
N HIS A 106 18.15 -0.80 9.98
CA HIS A 106 17.00 -0.39 10.77
C HIS A 106 15.96 0.32 9.91
N GLN A 107 15.61 -0.27 8.77
CA GLN A 107 14.68 0.32 7.80
C GLN A 107 13.42 -0.52 7.65
N LEU A 108 12.28 0.14 7.72
CA LEU A 108 10.99 -0.44 7.37
C LEU A 108 10.58 0.10 5.98
N ILE A 109 10.41 -0.82 5.04
CA ILE A 109 10.18 -0.52 3.62
C ILE A 109 8.82 -1.09 3.23
N TYR A 110 7.94 -0.26 2.71
CA TYR A 110 6.71 -0.69 2.06
C TYR A 110 6.83 -0.55 0.54
N ASN A 111 6.65 -1.65 -0.18
CA ASN A 111 6.59 -1.66 -1.63
C ASN A 111 5.16 -1.32 -2.07
N VAL A 112 4.94 -0.14 -2.64
CA VAL A 112 3.61 0.35 -3.03
C VAL A 112 3.15 -0.26 -4.34
N ARG A 113 1.89 -0.70 -4.39
CA ARG A 113 1.22 -1.22 -5.58
C ARG A 113 0.61 -0.10 -6.43
N SER A 114 0.02 0.92 -5.80
CA SER A 114 -0.77 1.95 -6.47
C SER A 114 0.06 3.10 -7.04
N ARG A 115 0.77 2.81 -8.13
CA ARG A 115 1.72 3.72 -8.81
C ARG A 115 1.16 5.09 -9.18
N ASN A 116 -0.11 5.14 -9.59
CA ASN A 116 -0.74 6.36 -10.11
C ASN A 116 -1.14 7.37 -9.00
N TYR A 117 -1.08 6.95 -7.74
CA TYR A 117 -1.60 7.71 -6.60
C TYR A 117 -0.59 7.84 -5.46
N PHE A 118 0.67 7.47 -5.71
CA PHE A 118 1.74 7.51 -4.72
C PHE A 118 3.01 8.10 -5.33
N LYS A 119 3.63 9.02 -4.58
CA LYS A 119 4.90 9.65 -4.93
C LYS A 119 5.83 9.59 -3.73
N SER A 120 7.08 9.25 -3.96
CA SER A 120 8.12 9.33 -2.93
C SER A 120 9.48 9.52 -3.60
N LYS A 121 10.51 9.73 -2.77
CA LYS A 121 11.91 9.81 -3.23
C LYS A 121 12.39 8.50 -3.89
N TYR A 122 11.87 7.36 -3.45
CA TYR A 122 12.23 6.03 -3.98
C TYR A 122 11.09 5.46 -4.79
N SER A 123 11.33 5.12 -6.06
CA SER A 123 10.26 4.64 -6.95
C SER A 123 9.43 3.52 -6.31
N GLN A 124 8.15 3.80 -6.05
CA GLN A 124 7.15 2.85 -5.50
C GLN A 124 7.54 2.28 -4.14
N GLN A 125 8.30 3.03 -3.35
CA GLN A 125 8.72 2.62 -2.03
C GLN A 125 8.50 3.73 -1.02
N MET A 126 7.94 3.34 0.12
CA MET A 126 7.92 4.13 1.33
C MET A 126 8.99 3.56 2.25
N VAL A 127 10.03 4.35 2.51
CA VAL A 127 11.14 3.97 3.38
C VAL A 127 11.00 4.74 4.68
N ILE A 128 11.18 4.04 5.79
CA ILE A 128 11.06 4.60 7.13
C ILE A 128 12.30 4.16 7.89
N ASP A 129 13.13 5.10 8.28
CA ASP A 129 14.28 4.82 9.11
C ASP A 129 13.83 4.72 10.57
N LEU A 130 14.33 3.70 11.27
CA LEU A 130 14.17 3.54 12.70
C LEU A 130 15.51 3.87 13.34
N TYR A 131 15.48 4.67 14.40
CA TYR A 131 16.67 4.98 15.17
C TYR A 131 16.37 4.97 16.66
N CYS A 132 17.37 4.60 17.45
CA CYS A 132 17.27 4.62 18.90
C CYS A 132 17.70 6.00 19.44
N ASN A 133 16.90 6.56 20.34
CA ASN A 133 17.27 7.72 21.12
C ASN A 133 17.00 7.44 22.60
N GLN A 134 18.06 7.21 23.38
CA GLN A 134 17.98 6.96 24.83
C GLN A 134 16.99 5.82 25.19
N GLY A 135 17.06 4.70 24.47
CA GLY A 135 16.15 3.55 24.67
C GLY A 135 14.78 3.68 24.00
N ASN A 136 14.46 4.83 23.40
CA ASN A 136 13.22 5.01 22.64
C ASN A 136 13.45 4.82 21.14
N ALA A 137 12.71 3.92 20.50
CA ALA A 137 12.71 3.79 19.05
C ALA A 137 11.87 4.89 18.41
N ILE A 138 12.49 5.67 17.52
CA ILE A 138 11.84 6.75 16.77
C ILE A 138 11.78 6.37 15.29
N PHE A 139 10.63 6.64 14.67
CA PHE A 139 10.37 6.40 13.26
C PHE A 139 10.55 7.71 12.51
N LYS A 140 11.59 7.80 11.69
CA LYS A 140 11.76 8.88 10.72
C LYS A 140 11.18 8.45 9.40
N VAL A 141 10.03 9.01 9.09
CA VAL A 141 9.34 8.76 7.83
C VAL A 141 10.00 9.60 6.73
N ASP A 142 10.54 8.96 5.69
CA ASP A 142 11.02 9.69 4.51
C ASP A 142 9.87 10.41 3.80
N SER A 143 10.19 11.44 3.01
CA SER A 143 9.22 12.20 2.24
C SER A 143 8.53 11.32 1.19
N PHE A 144 7.34 10.81 1.54
CA PHE A 144 6.37 10.25 0.62
C PHE A 144 5.05 11.04 0.71
N GLN A 145 4.26 10.95 -0.35
CA GLN A 145 2.99 11.64 -0.47
C GLN A 145 2.00 10.73 -1.22
N TRP A 146 0.86 10.50 -0.59
CA TRP A 146 -0.31 9.95 -1.26
C TRP A 146 -1.04 11.06 -1.97
N CYS A 147 -1.63 10.76 -3.12
CA CYS A 147 -2.43 11.72 -3.85
C CYS A 147 -3.63 12.20 -3.01
N HIS A 148 -3.74 13.51 -2.82
CA HIS A 148 -4.86 14.12 -2.10
C HIS A 148 -6.18 13.95 -2.86
N ASP A 149 -6.20 14.28 -4.16
CA ASP A 149 -7.39 14.17 -5.00
C ASP A 149 -7.25 13.01 -6.01
N LYS A 150 -7.67 11.81 -5.59
CA LYS A 150 -7.66 10.61 -6.42
C LYS A 150 -8.82 10.64 -7.41
N LYS A 151 -8.53 10.67 -8.72
CA LYS A 151 -9.52 10.55 -9.81
C LYS A 151 -9.32 9.25 -10.58
N ILE A 152 -10.35 8.78 -11.29
CA ILE A 152 -10.31 7.57 -12.14
C ILE A 152 -9.13 7.60 -13.14
N TRP A 153 -8.72 8.81 -13.55
CA TRP A 153 -7.64 9.05 -14.50
C TRP A 153 -6.27 9.32 -13.87
N GLY A 154 -6.14 9.17 -12.55
CA GLY A 154 -4.89 9.37 -11.81
C GLY A 154 -4.96 10.51 -10.79
N CYS A 155 -3.79 11.03 -10.43
CA CYS A 155 -3.67 12.11 -9.45
C CYS A 155 -3.71 13.49 -10.09
N THR A 156 -4.56 14.38 -9.58
CA THR A 156 -4.63 15.80 -10.00
C THR A 156 -3.89 16.71 -9.04
N VAL A 157 -3.92 16.41 -7.73
CA VAL A 157 -3.29 17.18 -6.66
C VAL A 157 -2.56 16.22 -5.74
N TRP A 158 -1.25 16.45 -5.58
CA TRP A 158 -0.39 15.69 -4.68
C TRP A 158 -0.57 16.19 -3.26
#